data_AF-A0A8T5RXI0-F1
#
_entry.id   AF-A0A8T5RXI0-F1
#
_cell.length_a   1.000
_cell.length_b   1.000
_cell.length_c   1.000
_cell.angle_alpha   90.00
_cell.angle_beta   90.00
_cell.angle_gamma   90.00
#
_symmetry.space_group_name_H-M   'P 1'
#
loop_
_entity.id
_entity.type
_entity.pdbx_description
1 polymer ?
#
loop_
_entity_poly.entity_id
_entity_poly.type
_entity_poly.pdbx_seq_one_letter_code
_entity_poly.pdbx_strand_id
1 'polypeptide(L)' 'RKWIRYGVHDFNELKALTKAGMGSCGGKTCTSLINRIFREEGIKQENVVQGTKRPLFVEVPMGAFAGVKTKKGGK' A
#
# COMPACT_ATOMS: atom_id res chain seq x y z
N ARG A 1 10.07 9.65 6.39
CA ARG A 1 11.20 9.52 7.34
C ARG A 1 10.84 9.96 8.76
N LYS A 2 10.28 11.17 8.99
CA LYS A 2 9.83 11.66 10.32
C LYS A 2 9.26 10.55 11.22
N TRP A 3 8.17 9.91 10.82
CA TRP A 3 7.49 8.87 11.62
C TRP A 3 8.33 7.62 11.91
N ILE A 4 9.15 7.19 10.97
CA ILE A 4 10.06 6.04 11.17
C ILE A 4 11.07 6.36 12.28
N ARG A 5 11.58 7.60 12.32
CA ARG A 5 12.47 8.07 13.39
C ARG A 5 11.77 8.24 14.75
N TYR A 6 10.46 8.45 14.74
CA TYR A 6 9.62 8.43 15.95
C TYR A 6 9.27 7.00 16.42
N GLY A 7 9.74 5.96 15.73
CA GLY A 7 9.55 4.55 16.12
C GLY A 7 8.40 3.82 15.42
N VAL A 8 7.78 4.42 14.39
CA VAL A 8 6.73 3.74 13.62
C VAL A 8 7.36 2.69 12.70
N HIS A 9 7.24 1.42 13.08
CA HIS A 9 7.73 0.27 12.30
C HIS A 9 6.60 -0.57 11.67
N ASP A 10 5.34 -0.20 11.91
CA ASP A 10 4.20 -0.83 11.26
C ASP A 10 3.84 -0.10 9.96
N PHE A 11 3.82 -0.85 8.86
CA PHE A 11 3.49 -0.31 7.55
C PHE A 11 2.03 0.19 7.45
N ASN A 12 1.09 -0.44 8.15
CA ASN A 12 -0.32 -0.02 8.19
C ASN A 12 -0.50 1.28 8.96
N GLU A 13 0.23 1.47 10.06
CA GLU A 13 0.26 2.74 10.79
C GLU A 13 0.88 3.85 9.93
N LEU A 14 2.00 3.56 9.25
CA LEU A 14 2.64 4.49 8.34
C LEU A 14 1.70 4.90 7.18
N LYS A 15 0.93 3.95 6.62
CA LYS A 15 -0.15 4.22 5.64
C LYS A 15 -1.18 5.18 6.22
N ALA A 16 -1.65 4.94 7.45
CA ALA A 16 -2.68 5.77 8.09
C ALA A 16 -2.20 7.23 8.27
N LEU A 17 -0.98 7.41 8.76
CA LEU A 17 -0.37 8.72 9.06
C LEU A 17 0.06 9.51 7.81
N THR A 18 0.57 8.83 6.79
CA THR A 18 1.22 9.49 5.63
C THR A 18 0.50 9.30 4.31
N LYS A 19 -0.46 8.37 4.23
CA LYS A 19 -1.11 7.90 2.99
C LYS A 19 -0.17 7.22 1.99
N ALA A 20 1.10 6.99 2.36
CA ALA A 20 2.03 6.28 1.49
C ALA A 20 1.55 4.85 1.23
N GLY A 21 1.44 4.46 -0.04
CA GLY A 21 0.94 3.14 -0.43
C GLY A 21 -0.56 3.04 -0.68
N MET A 22 -1.27 4.18 -0.70
CA MET A 22 -2.71 4.25 -0.97
C MET A 22 -3.08 4.79 -2.36
N GLY A 23 -2.10 5.05 -3.24
CA GLY A 23 -2.37 5.48 -4.61
C GLY A 23 -2.88 4.35 -5.51
N SER A 24 -3.30 4.71 -6.73
CA SER A 24 -3.79 3.78 -7.78
C SER A 24 -2.85 2.60 -8.07
N CYS A 25 -1.55 2.82 -7.89
CA CYS A 25 -0.54 1.77 -8.05
C CYS A 25 -0.54 0.69 -6.95
N GLY A 26 -1.36 0.83 -5.90
CA GLY A 26 -1.48 -0.15 -4.81
C GLY A 26 -0.21 -0.32 -3.98
N GLY A 27 0.69 0.67 -4.01
CA GLY A 27 1.95 0.65 -3.26
C GLY A 27 3.08 -0.18 -3.89
N LYS A 28 2.95 -0.58 -5.16
CA LYS A 28 3.99 -1.35 -5.90
C LYS A 28 5.37 -0.68 -5.87
N THR A 29 5.41 0.65 -5.93
CA THR A 29 6.66 1.42 -5.92
C THR A 29 7.09 1.83 -4.52
N CYS A 30 6.18 2.39 -3.71
CA CYS A 30 6.57 2.95 -2.42
C CYS A 30 6.90 1.88 -1.36
N THR A 31 6.41 0.64 -1.50
CA THR A 31 6.74 -0.43 -0.54
C THR A 31 8.23 -0.75 -0.55
N SER A 32 8.86 -0.87 -1.73
CA SER A 32 10.30 -1.12 -1.81
C SER A 32 11.11 0.08 -1.29
N LEU A 33 10.67 1.30 -1.60
CA LEU A 33 11.31 2.53 -1.12
C LEU A 33 11.24 2.66 0.40
N ILE A 34 10.08 2.37 1.01
CA ILE A 34 9.91 2.40 2.47
C ILE A 34 10.77 1.33 3.15
N ASN A 35 10.81 0.12 2.58
CA ASN A 35 11.70 -0.95 3.11
C ASN A 35 13.18 -0.56 3.03
N ARG A 36 13.59 0.15 1.98
CA ARG A 36 14.94 0.73 1.88
C ARG A 36 15.16 1.78 2.97
N ILE A 37 14.19 2.68 3.20
CA ILE A 37 14.28 3.69 4.27
C ILE A 37 14.42 3.03 5.64
N PHE A 38 13.67 1.97 5.95
CA PHE A 38 13.83 1.23 7.20
C PHE A 38 15.26 0.72 7.39
N ARG A 39 15.86 0.14 6.33
CA ARG A 39 17.26 -0.33 6.37
C ARG A 39 18.25 0.81 6.57
N GLU A 40 18.05 1.93 5.88
CA GLU A 40 18.90 3.13 6.00
C GLU A 40 18.84 3.75 7.41
N GLU A 41 17.70 3.64 8.10
CA GLU A 41 17.55 4.08 9.49
C GLU A 41 17.94 2.99 10.51
N GLY A 42 18.57 1.88 10.06
CA GLY A 42 19.13 0.83 10.91
C GLY A 42 18.11 -0.18 11.47
N ILE A 43 16.87 -0.19 10.96
CA ILE A 43 15.80 -1.05 11.46
C ILE A 43 15.89 -2.42 10.79
N LYS A 44 16.09 -3.47 11.61
CA LYS A 44 16.05 -4.87 11.16
C LYS A 44 14.68 -5.21 10.59
N GLN A 45 14.63 -5.98 9.51
CA GLN A 45 13.38 -6.36 8.85
C GLN A 45 12.45 -7.18 9.77
N GLU A 46 13.03 -7.94 10.71
CA GLU A 46 12.30 -8.70 11.73
C GLU A 46 11.43 -7.82 12.62
N ASN A 47 11.82 -6.55 12.82
CA ASN A 47 11.10 -5.59 13.64
C ASN A 47 10.05 -4.79 12.85
N VAL A 48 9.95 -5.02 11.53
CA VAL A 48 9.01 -4.31 10.64
C VAL A 48 7.76 -5.16 10.44
N VAL A 49 6.60 -4.61 10.81
CA VAL A 49 5.32 -5.25 10.53
C VAL A 49 4.93 -4.97 9.08
N GLN A 50 4.82 -6.03 8.29
CA GLN A 50 4.48 -5.93 6.86
C GLN A 50 3.04 -5.46 6.67
N GLY A 51 2.82 -4.66 5.62
CA GLY A 51 1.48 -4.16 5.31
C GLY A 51 0.54 -5.27 4.82
N THR A 52 -0.74 -5.15 5.17
CA THR A 52 -1.77 -6.11 4.74
C THR A 52 -1.96 -6.05 3.22
N LYS A 53 -1.88 -7.21 2.55
CA LYS A 53 -2.18 -7.34 1.12
C LYS A 53 -3.68 -7.46 0.92
N ARG A 54 -4.24 -6.64 0.04
CA ARG A 54 -5.66 -6.67 -0.33
C ARG A 54 -5.84 -7.42 -1.65
N PRO A 55 -6.99 -8.09 -1.89
CA PRO A 55 -7.18 -8.92 -3.08
C PRO A 55 -7.06 -8.17 -4.42
N LEU A 56 -7.46 -6.90 -4.44
CA LEU A 56 -7.38 -6.06 -5.64
C LEU A 56 -5.97 -5.51 -5.80
N PHE A 57 -5.24 -5.99 -6.82
CA PHE A 57 -3.88 -5.54 -7.16
C PHE A 57 -3.82 -4.54 -8.33
N VAL A 58 -4.98 -4.27 -8.94
CA VAL A 58 -5.22 -3.27 -9.99
C VAL A 58 -6.58 -2.63 -9.75
N GLU A 59 -6.77 -1.43 -10.30
CA GLU A 59 -8.08 -0.78 -10.31
C GLU A 59 -9.03 -1.57 -11.20
N VAL A 60 -10.24 -1.81 -10.69
CA VAL A 60 -11.29 -2.53 -11.41
C VAL A 60 -12.58 -1.74 -11.23
N PRO A 61 -13.35 -1.48 -12.30
CA PRO A 61 -14.61 -0.78 -12.19
C PRO A 61 -15.59 -1.56 -11.30
N MET A 62 -16.31 -0.87 -10.43
CA MET A 62 -17.28 -1.48 -9.51
C MET A 62 -18.34 -2.33 -10.22
N GLY A 63 -18.72 -1.93 -11.44
CA GLY A 63 -19.65 -2.69 -12.28
C GLY A 63 -19.21 -4.12 -12.59
N ALA A 64 -17.90 -4.41 -12.57
CA ALA A 64 -17.39 -5.77 -12.75
C ALA A 64 -17.74 -6.70 -11.58
N PHE A 65 -17.96 -6.15 -10.37
CA PHE A 65 -18.31 -6.92 -9.17
C PHE A 65 -19.80 -6.85 -8.81
N ALA A 66 -20.53 -5.83 -9.29
CA ALA A 66 -21.90 -5.55 -8.87
C ALA A 66 -22.98 -6.42 -9.57
N GLY A 67 -22.60 -7.49 -10.30
CA GLY A 67 -23.53 -8.38 -10.98
C GLY A 67 -24.36 -7.71 -12.09
N VAL A 68 -23.96 -6.50 -12.52
CA VAL A 68 -24.68 -5.72 -13.52
C VAL A 68 -24.39 -6.32 -14.90
N LYS A 69 -25.45 -6.59 -15.67
CA LYS A 69 -25.29 -7.00 -17.07
C LYS A 69 -24.84 -5.79 -17.89
N THR A 70 -23.54 -5.64 -18.07
CA THR A 70 -22.98 -4.62 -18.97
C THR A 70 -23.33 -5.00 -20.42
N LYS A 71 -24.06 -4.13 -21.13
CA LYS A 71 -24.08 -4.20 -22.60
C LYS A 71 -22.64 -4.03 -23.07
N LYS A 72 -22.15 -4.92 -23.95
CA LYS A 72 -20.79 -4.85 -24.52
C LYS A 72 -20.51 -3.44 -25.05
N GLY A 73 -19.50 -2.78 -24.48
CA GLY A 73 -18.98 -1.49 -24.95
C GLY A 73 -19.57 -0.28 -24.24
N GLY A 74 -19.01 0.09 -23.09
CA GLY A 74 -19.17 1.42 -22.52
C GLY A 74 -17.80 2.09 -22.50
N LYS A 75 -17.60 3.06 -23.40
CA LYS A 75 -16.62 4.13 -23.20
C LYS A 75 -17.07 5.01 -22.04
#